data_AF-A0A8S2CKD5-F1
#
_entry.id   AF-A0A8S2CKD5-F1
#
_cell.length_a   1.000
_cell.length_b   1.000
_cell.length_c   1.000
_cell.angle_alpha   90.00
_cell.angle_beta   90.00
_cell.angle_gamma   90.00
#
_symmetry.space_group_name_H-M   'P 1'
#
loop_
_entity.id
_entity.type
_entity.pdbx_description
1 polymer ?
#
loop_
_entity_poly.entity_id
_entity_poly.type
_entity_poly.pdbx_seq_one_letter_code
_entity_poly.pdbx_strand_id
1 'polypeptide(L)'
;MSRRLLTSLLKYNYGFSSADRFYSAVAQPDVISKSSASLYQRSSSYQKQITENKILTSHMKNMNKNGEGSKALALFDQKIQRGIIPDQFTLTTVLNVCADMKKLIKGKQIHEELIRTNPLVASDNRLRTSLMHMYGQCGDIQSAEKIFYEIERPTEYDYSILMKSYDLSHMYKKILDLYDEMKAISSSDEICPGAQIYAYIIKACKNLNAEERGRLLHQEILYYKLNTDHYLATLLIDMYSKFHDLKACEVVFQAINPKLHNLYMYSTMMKAYTHNDMPEKTLEMYKQIKRDNLFQLDEVGYLCVLNAYAKIGMLKLANQIYCELPESVLRTPYIQNTLIDLFGKCGDFRRARQIFDNLNKRQSGKVYNTMINVYGINGRGQDALKIFQQMKLNDIKLDFYTYVLILRACQFSKLIQEAKQIFQSMNKQYRSTEIYVIMIDIYSQCGEYDKCELLIQEFEQVFNHPLSKLWYILFASINSNSSLNEEQRKNKLQDILDRNPRLNVENPDRITYRDVKIQLWEHENFVRRLGDSLTLVNNTLHTFVDNDERYPEIYNELTKLEPEIDRTQQCTHSLKLALVYNLLGNKYSRVNQCV
;
A
#
# COMPACT_ATOMS: atom_id res chain seq x y z
N MET A 1 -58.74 21.39 -9.50
CA MET A 1 -57.87 21.98 -8.46
C MET A 1 -58.75 22.51 -7.33
N SER A 2 -58.46 22.16 -6.08
CA SER A 2 -59.20 22.73 -4.94
C SER A 2 -58.97 24.25 -4.89
N ARG A 3 -60.00 25.04 -4.55
CA ARG A 3 -59.92 26.52 -4.47
C ARG A 3 -58.72 27.01 -3.67
N ARG A 4 -58.31 26.27 -2.63
CA ARG A 4 -57.12 26.56 -1.80
C ARG A 4 -55.80 26.45 -2.59
N LEU A 5 -55.64 25.42 -3.41
CA LEU A 5 -54.47 25.23 -4.29
C LEU A 5 -54.37 26.31 -5.37
N LEU A 6 -55.51 26.71 -5.93
CA LEU A 6 -55.54 27.80 -6.90
C LEU A 6 -55.19 29.14 -6.23
N THR A 7 -55.70 29.37 -5.02
CA THR A 7 -55.42 30.62 -4.27
C THR A 7 -53.96 30.70 -3.82
N SER A 8 -53.33 29.58 -3.43
CA SER A 8 -51.90 29.57 -3.09
C SER A 8 -51.02 29.79 -4.33
N LEU A 9 -51.36 29.19 -5.47
CA LEU A 9 -50.67 29.43 -6.74
C LEU A 9 -50.82 30.87 -7.25
N LEU A 10 -52.01 31.47 -7.09
CA LEU A 10 -52.27 32.86 -7.48
C LEU A 10 -51.57 33.86 -6.56
N LYS A 11 -51.48 33.54 -5.26
CA LYS A 11 -50.76 34.37 -4.28
C LYS A 11 -49.24 34.31 -4.48
N TYR A 12 -48.71 33.13 -4.83
CA TYR A 12 -47.28 32.91 -5.09
C TYR A 12 -46.79 33.53 -6.40
N ASN A 13 -47.59 33.44 -7.47
CA ASN A 13 -47.17 33.87 -8.81
C ASN A 13 -47.63 35.30 -9.19
N TYR A 14 -48.70 35.82 -8.57
CA TYR A 14 -49.36 37.05 -9.04
C TYR A 14 -49.78 38.03 -7.93
N GLY A 15 -49.50 37.76 -6.65
CA GLY A 15 -49.73 38.70 -5.54
C GLY A 15 -51.20 38.91 -5.13
N PHE A 16 -52.15 38.13 -5.66
CA PHE A 16 -53.56 38.26 -5.33
C PHE A 16 -53.93 37.51 -4.04
N SER A 17 -54.69 38.18 -3.15
CA SER A 17 -55.06 37.65 -1.83
C SER A 17 -56.25 36.70 -1.84
N SER A 18 -57.05 36.67 -2.91
CA SER A 18 -58.18 35.76 -3.08
C SER A 18 -58.47 35.48 -4.56
N ALA A 19 -59.01 34.30 -4.86
CA ALA A 19 -59.42 33.93 -6.21
C ALA A 19 -60.51 34.85 -6.79
N ASP A 20 -61.38 35.42 -5.94
CA ASP A 20 -62.45 36.31 -6.38
C ASP A 20 -61.94 37.67 -6.88
N ARG A 21 -60.79 38.17 -6.37
CA ARG A 21 -60.13 39.37 -6.91
C ARG A 21 -59.51 39.14 -8.29
N PHE A 22 -59.12 37.90 -8.59
CA PHE A 22 -58.63 37.52 -9.91
C PHE A 22 -59.79 37.49 -10.92
N TYR A 23 -60.92 36.88 -10.56
CA TYR A 23 -62.10 36.86 -11.43
C TYR A 23 -62.72 38.26 -11.64
N SER A 24 -62.69 39.14 -10.64
CA SER A 24 -63.18 40.52 -10.81
C SER A 24 -62.24 41.39 -11.66
N ALA A 25 -60.93 41.17 -11.61
CA ALA A 25 -59.96 41.85 -12.48
C ALA A 25 -60.00 41.37 -13.94
N VAL A 26 -60.35 40.09 -14.15
CA VAL A 26 -60.52 39.48 -15.49
C VAL A 26 -61.87 39.85 -16.13
N ALA A 27 -62.81 40.44 -15.39
CA ALA A 27 -64.13 40.82 -15.91
C ALA A 27 -64.19 42.21 -16.59
N GLN A 28 -63.08 42.96 -16.65
CA GLN A 28 -63.00 44.24 -17.39
C GLN A 28 -62.35 44.05 -18.77
N PRO A 29 -63.08 44.23 -19.89
CA PRO A 29 -62.62 43.88 -21.24
C PRO A 29 -61.33 44.61 -21.68
N ASP A 30 -61.11 45.84 -21.21
CA ASP A 30 -60.01 46.70 -21.69
C ASP A 30 -58.68 46.48 -20.96
N VAL A 31 -58.65 45.71 -19.87
CA VAL A 31 -57.41 45.35 -19.14
C VAL A 31 -56.83 44.01 -19.62
N ILE A 32 -57.65 43.17 -20.28
CA ILE A 32 -57.30 41.80 -20.66
C ILE A 32 -56.35 41.77 -21.87
N SER A 33 -56.42 42.70 -22.82
CA SER A 33 -55.58 42.62 -24.03
C SER A 33 -54.09 42.88 -23.77
N LYS A 34 -53.75 43.85 -22.90
CA LYS A 34 -52.36 44.15 -22.52
C LYS A 34 -51.81 43.23 -21.42
N SER A 35 -52.66 42.75 -20.52
CA SER A 35 -52.25 41.82 -19.44
C SER A 35 -52.12 40.37 -19.92
N SER A 36 -52.99 39.89 -20.81
CA SER A 36 -52.90 38.52 -21.35
C SER A 36 -51.70 38.35 -22.27
N ALA A 37 -51.39 39.32 -23.14
CA ALA A 37 -50.20 39.28 -24.00
C ALA A 37 -48.89 39.33 -23.20
N SER A 38 -48.82 40.14 -22.13
CA SER A 38 -47.65 40.18 -21.24
C SER A 38 -47.53 38.94 -20.35
N LEU A 39 -48.66 38.32 -19.96
CA LEU A 39 -48.68 37.02 -19.27
C LEU A 39 -48.29 35.86 -20.21
N TYR A 40 -48.69 35.89 -21.47
CA TYR A 40 -48.30 34.90 -22.49
C TYR A 40 -46.84 35.04 -22.90
N GLN A 41 -46.33 36.27 -23.05
CA GLN A 41 -44.90 36.53 -23.24
C GLN A 41 -44.07 36.11 -22.02
N ARG A 42 -44.55 36.36 -20.80
CA ARG A 42 -43.90 35.89 -19.57
C ARG A 42 -43.92 34.36 -19.46
N SER A 43 -45.01 33.68 -19.81
CA SER A 43 -45.08 32.22 -19.78
C SER A 43 -44.21 31.56 -20.86
N SER A 44 -44.15 32.13 -22.06
CA SER A 44 -43.26 31.71 -23.14
C SER A 44 -41.78 31.93 -22.80
N SER A 45 -41.43 33.10 -22.25
CA SER A 45 -40.08 33.39 -21.74
C SER A 45 -39.67 32.46 -20.61
N TYR A 46 -40.60 32.10 -19.72
CA TYR A 46 -40.36 31.19 -18.60
C TYR A 46 -40.18 29.74 -19.07
N GLN A 47 -40.98 29.27 -20.04
CA GLN A 47 -40.77 27.96 -20.67
C GLN A 47 -39.44 27.88 -21.43
N LYS A 48 -39.04 28.98 -22.09
CA LYS A 48 -37.73 29.09 -22.74
C LYS A 48 -36.59 29.01 -21.72
N GLN A 49 -36.69 29.70 -20.59
CA GLN A 49 -35.72 29.58 -19.49
C GLN A 49 -35.64 28.17 -18.91
N ILE A 50 -36.76 27.45 -18.76
CA ILE A 50 -36.78 26.05 -18.26
C ILE A 50 -36.12 25.09 -19.26
N THR A 51 -36.39 25.25 -20.55
CA THR A 51 -35.78 24.40 -21.60
C THR A 51 -34.29 24.68 -21.76
N GLU A 52 -33.89 25.96 -21.77
CA GLU A 52 -32.48 26.37 -21.74
C GLU A 52 -31.77 25.86 -20.48
N ASN A 53 -32.43 25.91 -19.31
CA ASN A 53 -31.91 25.35 -18.07
C ASN A 53 -31.56 23.87 -18.20
N LYS A 54 -32.49 23.06 -18.72
CA LYS A 54 -32.31 21.61 -18.90
C LYS A 54 -31.19 21.28 -19.90
N ILE A 55 -31.12 22.00 -21.02
CA ILE A 55 -30.12 21.79 -22.07
C ILE A 55 -28.71 22.14 -21.57
N LEU A 56 -28.56 23.24 -20.84
CA LEU A 56 -27.27 23.64 -20.27
C LEU A 56 -26.82 22.64 -19.19
N THR A 57 -27.74 22.14 -18.37
CA THR A 57 -27.42 21.12 -17.34
C THR A 57 -27.00 19.79 -17.96
N SER A 58 -27.63 19.35 -19.04
CA SER A 58 -27.19 18.14 -19.75
C SER A 58 -25.80 18.32 -20.39
N HIS A 59 -25.52 19.50 -20.94
CA HIS A 59 -24.19 19.81 -21.48
C HIS A 59 -23.11 19.80 -20.38
N MET A 60 -23.37 20.42 -19.22
CA MET A 60 -22.44 20.40 -18.08
C MET A 60 -22.19 18.97 -17.59
N LYS A 61 -23.23 18.13 -17.51
CA LYS A 61 -23.10 16.72 -17.12
C LYS A 61 -22.23 15.93 -18.10
N ASN A 62 -22.42 16.14 -19.40
CA ASN A 62 -21.60 15.49 -20.43
C ASN A 62 -20.16 15.97 -20.40
N MET A 63 -19.93 17.28 -20.23
CA MET A 63 -18.58 17.84 -20.06
C MET A 63 -17.87 17.26 -18.84
N ASN A 64 -18.57 17.03 -17.73
CA ASN A 64 -17.97 16.38 -16.55
C ASN A 64 -17.52 14.95 -16.84
N LYS A 65 -18.37 14.16 -17.52
CA LYS A 65 -18.03 12.78 -17.90
C LYS A 65 -16.82 12.69 -18.82
N ASN A 66 -16.59 13.71 -19.65
CA ASN A 66 -15.45 13.77 -20.56
C ASN A 66 -14.18 14.34 -19.90
N GLY A 67 -14.19 14.63 -18.59
CA GLY A 67 -13.05 15.22 -17.88
C GLY A 67 -12.84 16.71 -18.16
N GLU A 68 -13.79 17.39 -18.81
CA GLU A 68 -13.72 18.81 -19.17
C GLU A 68 -14.37 19.71 -18.09
N GLY A 69 -14.08 19.44 -16.82
CA GLY A 69 -14.72 20.11 -15.68
C GLY A 69 -14.54 21.63 -15.66
N SER A 70 -13.43 22.16 -16.17
CA SER A 70 -13.17 23.61 -16.24
C SER A 70 -14.13 24.33 -17.18
N LYS A 71 -14.48 23.71 -18.32
CA LYS A 71 -15.48 24.24 -19.26
C LYS A 71 -16.88 24.16 -18.68
N ALA A 72 -17.18 23.09 -17.93
CA ALA A 72 -18.46 22.96 -17.23
C ALA A 72 -18.65 24.09 -16.19
N LEU A 73 -17.61 24.45 -15.43
CA LEU A 73 -17.67 25.59 -14.50
C LEU A 73 -17.80 26.93 -15.23
N ALA A 74 -17.08 27.14 -16.34
CA ALA A 74 -17.21 28.36 -17.13
C ALA A 74 -18.64 28.52 -17.70
N LEU A 75 -19.26 27.43 -18.14
CA LEU A 75 -20.64 27.42 -18.62
C LEU A 75 -21.63 27.73 -17.49
N PHE A 76 -21.37 27.25 -16.27
CA PHE A 76 -22.15 27.60 -15.09
C PHE A 76 -22.04 29.09 -14.72
N ASP A 77 -20.83 29.65 -14.73
CA ASP A 77 -20.61 31.06 -14.47
C ASP A 77 -21.31 31.94 -15.52
N GLN A 78 -21.27 31.53 -16.80
CA GLN A 78 -22.01 32.19 -17.87
C GLN A 78 -23.53 32.10 -17.67
N LYS A 79 -24.03 30.97 -17.16
CA LYS A 79 -25.45 30.75 -16.84
C LYS A 79 -25.92 31.70 -15.73
N ILE A 80 -25.12 31.89 -14.68
CA ILE A 80 -25.38 32.86 -13.61
C ILE A 80 -25.34 34.30 -14.14
N GLN A 81 -24.35 34.66 -14.96
CA GLN A 81 -24.25 36.00 -15.56
C GLN A 81 -25.46 36.36 -16.44
N ARG A 82 -26.10 35.37 -17.07
CA ARG A 82 -27.33 35.56 -17.86
C ARG A 82 -28.60 35.68 -17.01
N GLY A 83 -28.49 35.65 -15.67
CA GLY A 83 -29.61 35.73 -14.75
C GLY A 83 -30.50 34.48 -14.73
N ILE A 84 -30.01 33.34 -15.22
CA ILE A 84 -30.75 32.08 -15.23
C ILE A 84 -30.60 31.42 -13.85
N ILE A 85 -31.71 31.28 -13.12
CA ILE A 85 -31.72 30.65 -11.80
C ILE A 85 -31.37 29.15 -11.95
N PRO A 86 -30.29 28.66 -11.31
CA PRO A 86 -29.94 27.25 -11.32
C PRO A 86 -31.01 26.41 -10.61
N ASP A 87 -31.42 25.31 -11.24
CA ASP A 87 -32.25 24.31 -10.57
C ASP A 87 -31.39 23.34 -9.74
N GLN A 88 -32.05 22.54 -8.90
CA GLN A 88 -31.39 21.55 -8.04
C GLN A 88 -30.47 20.60 -8.83
N PHE A 89 -30.87 20.17 -10.03
CA PHE A 89 -30.06 19.30 -10.89
C PHE A 89 -28.80 20.00 -11.43
N THR A 90 -28.90 21.29 -11.76
CA THR A 90 -27.74 22.11 -12.12
C THR A 90 -26.75 22.13 -10.98
N LEU A 91 -27.23 22.39 -9.77
CA LEU A 91 -26.40 22.57 -8.58
C LEU A 91 -25.70 21.27 -8.17
N THR A 92 -26.40 20.14 -8.17
CA THR A 92 -25.77 18.82 -7.92
C THR A 92 -24.72 18.48 -8.97
N THR A 93 -24.97 18.80 -10.24
CA THR A 93 -24.00 18.58 -11.33
C THR A 93 -22.74 19.41 -11.13
N VAL A 94 -22.88 20.70 -10.80
CA VAL A 94 -21.75 21.61 -10.61
C VAL A 94 -20.96 21.28 -9.34
N LEU A 95 -21.65 20.88 -8.26
CA LEU A 95 -20.98 20.40 -7.05
C LEU A 95 -20.15 19.14 -7.30
N ASN A 96 -20.65 18.20 -8.11
CA ASN A 96 -19.87 17.02 -8.52
C ASN A 96 -18.66 17.40 -9.38
N VAL A 97 -18.80 18.36 -10.31
CA VAL A 97 -17.67 18.91 -11.07
C VAL A 97 -16.62 19.54 -10.14
N CYS A 98 -17.06 20.30 -9.12
CA CYS A 98 -16.15 20.85 -8.11
C CYS A 98 -15.46 19.77 -7.29
N ALA A 99 -16.16 18.68 -6.96
CA ALA A 99 -15.64 17.51 -6.26
C ALA A 99 -14.52 16.85 -7.09
N ASP A 100 -14.82 16.51 -8.34
CA ASP A 100 -13.91 15.78 -9.24
C ASP A 100 -12.64 16.59 -9.53
N MET A 101 -12.74 17.92 -9.60
CA MET A 101 -11.60 18.83 -9.77
C MET A 101 -10.95 19.30 -8.47
N LYS A 102 -11.44 18.88 -7.31
CA LYS A 102 -10.97 19.30 -5.97
C LYS A 102 -10.95 20.83 -5.77
N LYS A 103 -11.97 21.53 -6.29
CA LYS A 103 -12.10 23.00 -6.22
C LYS A 103 -12.91 23.44 -5.00
N LEU A 104 -12.34 23.30 -3.81
CA LEU A 104 -13.00 23.59 -2.52
C LEU A 104 -13.55 25.03 -2.43
N ILE A 105 -12.78 26.03 -2.85
CA ILE A 105 -13.18 27.45 -2.74
C ILE A 105 -14.44 27.73 -3.54
N LYS A 106 -14.50 27.26 -4.79
CA LYS A 106 -15.68 27.44 -5.66
C LYS A 106 -16.88 26.66 -5.11
N GLY A 107 -16.66 25.45 -4.59
CA GLY A 107 -17.69 24.67 -3.90
C GLY A 107 -18.29 25.40 -2.69
N LYS A 108 -17.45 26.02 -1.85
CA LYS A 108 -17.89 26.84 -0.70
C LYS A 108 -18.70 28.06 -1.14
N GLN A 109 -18.26 28.78 -2.17
CA GLN A 109 -19.00 29.93 -2.73
C GLN A 109 -20.39 29.52 -3.21
N ILE A 110 -20.50 28.38 -3.90
CA ILE A 110 -21.78 27.86 -4.37
C ILE A 110 -22.67 27.46 -3.18
N HIS A 111 -22.11 26.81 -2.16
CA HIS A 111 -22.85 26.42 -0.96
C HIS A 111 -23.37 27.64 -0.17
N GLU A 112 -22.55 28.67 0.02
CA GLU A 112 -22.96 29.91 0.69
C GLU A 112 -24.08 30.63 -0.09
N GLU A 113 -23.93 30.71 -1.41
CA GLU A 113 -24.94 31.31 -2.28
C GLU A 113 -26.26 30.52 -2.27
N LEU A 114 -26.19 29.20 -2.10
CA LEU A 114 -27.37 28.34 -1.95
C LEU A 114 -28.14 28.63 -0.66
N ILE A 115 -27.43 28.73 0.46
CA ILE A 115 -28.00 29.06 1.76
C ILE A 115 -28.67 30.44 1.70
N ARG A 116 -28.04 31.40 1.01
CA ARG A 116 -28.53 32.78 0.89
C ARG A 116 -29.75 32.92 -0.02
N THR A 117 -29.80 32.20 -1.14
CA THR A 117 -30.81 32.41 -2.19
C THR A 117 -31.99 31.46 -2.11
N ASN A 118 -31.80 30.21 -1.66
CA ASN A 118 -32.85 29.18 -1.67
C ASN A 118 -32.79 28.25 -0.44
N PRO A 119 -33.19 28.73 0.76
CA PRO A 119 -33.11 27.96 2.00
C PRO A 119 -33.90 26.64 1.97
N LEU A 120 -35.07 26.63 1.31
CA LEU A 120 -35.91 25.43 1.15
C LEU A 120 -35.28 24.36 0.24
N VAL A 121 -34.43 24.77 -0.71
CA VAL A 121 -33.69 23.84 -1.59
C VAL A 121 -32.45 23.33 -0.88
N ALA A 122 -31.84 24.13 0.00
CA ALA A 122 -30.73 23.71 0.87
C ALA A 122 -31.14 22.62 1.88
N SER A 123 -32.42 22.52 2.25
CA SER A 123 -32.94 21.43 3.08
C SER A 123 -33.21 20.11 2.33
N ASP A 124 -33.02 20.06 1.01
CA ASP A 124 -33.22 18.83 0.25
C ASP A 124 -32.06 17.84 0.47
N ASN A 125 -32.40 16.62 0.91
CA ASN A 125 -31.44 15.55 1.17
C ASN A 125 -30.53 15.26 -0.04
N ARG A 126 -31.04 15.28 -1.28
CA ARG A 126 -30.20 15.01 -2.48
C ARG A 126 -29.12 16.06 -2.70
N LEU A 127 -29.43 17.32 -2.38
CA LEU A 127 -28.45 18.40 -2.49
C LEU A 127 -27.43 18.31 -1.36
N ARG A 128 -27.87 18.00 -0.13
CA ARG A 128 -26.99 17.72 1.02
C ARG A 128 -26.02 16.58 0.73
N THR A 129 -26.49 15.47 0.17
CA THR A 129 -25.63 14.35 -0.24
C THR A 129 -24.57 14.79 -1.27
N SER A 130 -24.95 15.64 -2.24
CA SER A 130 -24.01 16.17 -3.24
C SER A 130 -22.99 17.16 -2.65
N LEU A 131 -23.42 17.99 -1.69
CA LEU A 131 -22.54 18.89 -0.94
C LEU A 131 -21.55 18.09 -0.07
N MET A 132 -22.04 17.08 0.64
CA MET A 132 -21.22 16.16 1.43
C MET A 132 -20.17 15.46 0.55
N HIS A 133 -20.56 14.97 -0.63
CA HIS A 133 -19.64 14.40 -1.61
C HIS A 133 -18.57 15.41 -2.07
N MET A 134 -18.96 16.66 -2.35
CA MET A 134 -18.04 17.73 -2.75
C MET A 134 -17.03 18.08 -1.66
N TYR A 135 -17.50 18.33 -0.44
CA TYR A 135 -16.62 18.62 0.71
C TYR A 135 -15.70 17.44 1.01
N GLY A 136 -16.24 16.22 0.99
CA GLY A 136 -15.50 15.00 1.25
C GLY A 136 -14.38 14.75 0.23
N GLN A 137 -14.66 14.88 -1.08
CA GLN A 137 -13.63 14.72 -2.11
C GLN A 137 -12.57 15.84 -2.08
N CYS A 138 -12.95 17.04 -1.64
CA CYS A 138 -12.03 18.16 -1.49
C CYS A 138 -11.18 18.09 -0.20
N GLY A 139 -11.44 17.12 0.70
CA GLY A 139 -10.69 16.93 1.95
C GLY A 139 -11.17 17.78 3.13
N ASP A 140 -12.27 18.53 3.00
CA ASP A 140 -12.88 19.28 4.11
C ASP A 140 -13.90 18.39 4.84
N ILE A 141 -13.37 17.48 5.63
CA ILE A 141 -14.18 16.41 6.25
C ILE A 141 -15.10 16.94 7.35
N GLN A 142 -14.69 17.98 8.08
CA GLN A 142 -15.53 18.59 9.13
C GLN A 142 -16.83 19.14 8.54
N SER A 143 -16.75 19.79 7.38
CA SER A 143 -17.94 20.30 6.69
C SER A 143 -18.82 19.15 6.19
N ALA A 144 -18.23 18.06 5.69
CA ALA A 144 -18.96 16.88 5.25
C ALA A 144 -19.69 16.18 6.42
N GLU A 145 -19.03 16.01 7.57
CA GLU A 145 -19.60 15.46 8.81
C GLU A 145 -20.79 16.29 9.30
N LYS A 146 -20.63 17.62 9.33
CA LYS A 146 -21.71 18.51 9.75
C LYS A 146 -22.96 18.33 8.88
N ILE A 147 -22.79 18.27 7.57
CA ILE A 147 -23.91 18.08 6.63
C ILE A 147 -24.56 16.71 6.83
N PHE A 148 -23.78 15.66 7.11
CA PHE A 148 -24.31 14.32 7.37
C PHE A 148 -25.24 14.30 8.59
N TYR A 149 -24.82 14.87 9.71
CA TYR A 149 -25.63 14.90 10.94
C TYR A 149 -26.83 15.85 10.85
N GLU A 150 -26.91 16.72 9.83
CA GLU A 150 -28.10 17.51 9.51
C GLU A 150 -29.16 16.74 8.70
N ILE A 151 -28.84 15.52 8.21
CA ILE A 151 -29.80 14.66 7.49
C ILE A 151 -30.63 13.86 8.50
N GLU A 152 -31.94 14.10 8.54
CA GLU A 152 -32.85 13.45 9.51
C GLU A 152 -32.96 11.92 9.33
N ARG A 153 -32.79 11.41 8.11
CA ARG A 153 -32.86 9.98 7.78
C ARG A 153 -31.78 9.63 6.75
N PRO A 154 -30.53 9.37 7.19
CA PRO A 154 -29.44 9.04 6.30
C PRO A 154 -29.68 7.67 5.64
N THR A 155 -29.55 7.63 4.33
CA THR A 155 -29.65 6.39 3.55
C THR A 155 -28.31 5.66 3.50
N GLU A 156 -28.30 4.39 3.07
CA GLU A 156 -27.07 3.64 2.80
C GLU A 156 -26.08 4.44 1.92
N TYR A 157 -26.60 5.15 0.92
CA TYR A 157 -25.79 5.96 0.02
C TYR A 157 -25.10 7.13 0.73
N ASP A 158 -25.77 7.77 1.70
CA ASP A 158 -25.19 8.86 2.50
C ASP A 158 -24.02 8.36 3.35
N TYR A 159 -24.19 7.22 4.03
CA TYR A 159 -23.11 6.54 4.76
C TYR A 159 -21.94 6.20 3.81
N SER A 160 -22.23 5.68 2.62
CA SER A 160 -21.19 5.30 1.64
C SER A 160 -20.33 6.48 1.19
N ILE A 161 -20.92 7.68 1.04
CA ILE A 161 -20.20 8.90 0.66
C ILE A 161 -19.34 9.40 1.81
N LEU A 162 -19.87 9.42 3.03
CA LEU A 162 -19.09 9.85 4.20
C LEU A 162 -17.91 8.89 4.44
N MET A 163 -18.14 7.58 4.37
CA MET A 163 -17.07 6.57 4.45
C MET A 163 -16.02 6.73 3.33
N LYS A 164 -16.44 7.02 2.09
CA LYS A 164 -15.52 7.34 1.00
C LYS A 164 -14.64 8.55 1.33
N SER A 165 -15.23 9.59 1.93
CA SER A 165 -14.48 10.80 2.30
C SER A 165 -13.46 10.53 3.42
N TYR A 166 -13.83 9.69 4.41
CA TYR A 166 -12.90 9.23 5.43
C TYR A 166 -11.78 8.36 4.87
N ASP A 167 -12.08 7.49 3.90
CA ASP A 167 -11.10 6.61 3.25
C ASP A 167 -10.07 7.44 2.45
N LEU A 168 -10.52 8.45 1.70
CA LEU A 168 -9.65 9.40 1.00
C LEU A 168 -8.75 10.20 1.94
N SER A 169 -9.22 10.43 3.17
CA SER A 169 -8.48 11.16 4.22
C SER A 169 -7.72 10.24 5.18
N HIS A 170 -7.69 8.93 4.91
CA HIS A 170 -7.04 7.90 5.74
C HIS A 170 -7.54 7.84 7.20
N MET A 171 -8.77 8.27 7.48
CA MET A 171 -9.38 8.26 8.82
C MET A 171 -10.13 6.95 9.07
N TYR A 172 -9.41 5.83 9.07
CA TYR A 172 -10.00 4.49 9.13
C TYR A 172 -10.78 4.21 10.42
N LYS A 173 -10.41 4.82 11.55
CA LYS A 173 -11.13 4.63 12.82
C LYS A 173 -12.55 5.19 12.74
N LYS A 174 -12.72 6.38 12.16
CA LYS A 174 -14.04 7.00 11.95
C LYS A 174 -14.94 6.18 11.02
N ILE A 175 -14.38 5.44 10.06
CA ILE A 175 -15.15 4.51 9.21
C ILE A 175 -15.76 3.39 10.07
N LEU A 176 -14.97 2.85 10.99
CA LEU A 176 -15.42 1.81 11.91
C LEU A 176 -16.47 2.34 12.91
N ASP A 177 -16.25 3.52 13.46
CA ASP A 177 -17.20 4.15 14.40
C ASP A 177 -18.54 4.44 13.71
N LEU A 178 -18.50 5.02 12.50
CA LEU A 178 -19.69 5.31 11.69
C LEU A 178 -20.47 4.04 11.29
N TYR A 179 -19.78 2.93 11.08
CA TYR A 179 -20.44 1.65 10.83
C TYR A 179 -21.13 1.07 12.07
N ASP A 180 -20.53 1.25 13.25
CA ASP A 180 -21.17 0.85 14.51
C ASP A 180 -22.42 1.70 14.78
N GLU A 181 -22.37 3.01 14.48
CA GLU A 181 -23.54 3.91 14.50
C GLU A 181 -24.64 3.42 13.53
N MET A 182 -24.26 3.11 12.28
CA MET A 182 -25.17 2.57 11.27
C MET A 182 -25.83 1.27 11.76
N LYS A 183 -25.06 0.35 12.35
CA LYS A 183 -25.55 -0.92 12.89
C LYS A 183 -26.52 -0.74 14.05
N ALA A 184 -26.22 0.18 14.97
CA ALA A 184 -27.10 0.47 16.10
C ALA A 184 -28.49 0.89 15.61
N ILE A 185 -28.55 1.68 14.53
CA ILE A 185 -29.79 2.14 13.89
C ILE A 185 -30.45 1.04 13.05
N SER A 186 -29.66 0.15 12.43
CA SER A 186 -30.13 -0.91 11.53
C SER A 186 -30.91 -2.04 12.23
N SER A 187 -31.01 -2.03 13.56
CA SER A 187 -31.75 -3.05 14.33
C SER A 187 -33.28 -2.99 14.12
N SER A 188 -33.79 -2.05 13.32
CA SER A 188 -35.20 -1.84 13.00
C SER A 188 -35.58 -2.06 11.52
N ASP A 189 -34.86 -2.90 10.78
CA ASP A 189 -35.13 -3.33 9.38
C ASP A 189 -35.01 -2.26 8.26
N GLU A 190 -34.59 -1.02 8.54
CA GLU A 190 -34.61 0.05 7.52
C GLU A 190 -33.33 0.20 6.66
N ILE A 191 -32.16 -0.29 7.09
CA ILE A 191 -30.88 -0.06 6.38
C ILE A 191 -30.02 -1.32 6.35
N CYS A 192 -29.89 -1.94 5.18
CA CYS A 192 -28.96 -3.05 4.95
C CYS A 192 -27.65 -2.52 4.34
N PRO A 193 -26.46 -2.82 4.90
CA PRO A 193 -25.21 -2.45 4.27
C PRO A 193 -25.00 -3.20 2.95
N GLY A 194 -24.78 -2.49 1.86
CA GLY A 194 -24.38 -3.07 0.59
C GLY A 194 -22.87 -3.34 0.50
N ALA A 195 -22.45 -3.95 -0.60
CA ALA A 195 -21.06 -4.34 -0.84
C ALA A 195 -20.06 -3.17 -0.74
N GLN A 196 -20.46 -1.96 -1.12
CA GLN A 196 -19.58 -0.79 -1.06
C GLN A 196 -19.22 -0.39 0.38
N ILE A 197 -20.17 -0.52 1.32
CA ILE A 197 -19.94 -0.23 2.74
C ILE A 197 -18.97 -1.27 3.32
N TYR A 198 -19.23 -2.57 3.07
CA TYR A 198 -18.32 -3.64 3.47
C TYR A 198 -16.91 -3.45 2.91
N ALA A 199 -16.77 -3.00 1.66
CA ALA A 199 -15.47 -2.71 1.07
C ALA A 199 -14.67 -1.65 1.84
N TYR A 200 -15.31 -0.55 2.29
CA TYR A 200 -14.64 0.47 3.10
C TYR A 200 -14.24 -0.05 4.49
N ILE A 201 -15.09 -0.85 5.12
CA ILE A 201 -14.82 -1.40 6.45
C ILE A 201 -13.70 -2.44 6.39
N ILE A 202 -13.70 -3.35 5.40
CA ILE A 202 -12.60 -4.30 5.19
C ILE A 202 -11.27 -3.55 5.02
N LYS A 203 -11.27 -2.48 4.22
CA LYS A 203 -10.09 -1.63 4.01
C LYS A 203 -9.66 -0.93 5.30
N ALA A 204 -10.59 -0.46 6.13
CA ALA A 204 -10.31 0.13 7.43
C ALA A 204 -9.71 -0.89 8.41
N CYS A 205 -10.30 -2.09 8.54
CA CYS A 205 -9.79 -3.19 9.36
C CYS A 205 -8.36 -3.58 8.96
N LYS A 206 -8.11 -3.72 7.65
CA LYS A 206 -6.77 -3.97 7.09
C LYS A 206 -5.78 -2.89 7.51
N ASN A 207 -6.13 -1.61 7.35
CA ASN A 207 -5.19 -0.52 7.61
C ASN A 207 -4.91 -0.29 9.10
N LEU A 208 -5.89 -0.55 9.96
CA LEU A 208 -5.75 -0.48 11.42
C LEU A 208 -5.16 -1.75 12.06
N ASN A 209 -4.95 -2.80 11.29
CA ASN A 209 -4.54 -4.11 11.77
C ASN A 209 -5.51 -4.72 12.81
N ALA A 210 -6.82 -4.47 12.64
CA ALA A 210 -7.87 -4.91 13.57
C ALA A 210 -8.38 -6.33 13.22
N GLU A 211 -7.60 -7.34 13.58
CA GLU A 211 -7.83 -8.73 13.18
C GLU A 211 -9.18 -9.30 13.66
N GLU A 212 -9.48 -9.18 14.95
CA GLU A 212 -10.73 -9.70 15.54
C GLU A 212 -11.96 -9.09 14.87
N ARG A 213 -11.93 -7.76 14.67
CA ARG A 213 -13.02 -7.04 14.01
C ARG A 213 -13.17 -7.44 12.55
N GLY A 214 -12.07 -7.67 11.84
CA GLY A 214 -12.08 -8.20 10.48
C GLY A 214 -12.71 -9.61 10.38
N ARG A 215 -12.45 -10.49 11.36
CA ARG A 215 -13.05 -11.83 11.42
C ARG A 215 -14.55 -11.78 11.68
N LEU A 216 -15.02 -10.94 12.60
CA LEU A 216 -16.45 -10.73 12.85
C LEU A 216 -17.16 -10.19 11.60
N LEU A 217 -16.54 -9.25 10.89
CA LEU A 217 -17.08 -8.72 9.65
C LEU A 217 -17.21 -9.79 8.57
N HIS A 218 -16.22 -10.68 8.42
CA HIS A 218 -16.29 -11.77 7.45
C HIS A 218 -17.43 -12.75 7.77
N GLN A 219 -17.67 -13.07 9.04
CA GLN A 219 -18.82 -13.89 9.46
C GLN A 219 -20.15 -13.24 9.07
N GLU A 220 -20.25 -11.92 9.22
CA GLU A 220 -21.43 -11.16 8.82
C GLU A 220 -21.65 -11.15 7.30
N ILE A 221 -20.59 -10.97 6.51
CA ILE A 221 -20.65 -11.05 5.04
C ILE A 221 -21.14 -12.43 4.58
N LEU A 222 -20.73 -13.50 5.27
CA LEU A 222 -21.20 -14.86 5.03
C LEU A 222 -22.69 -15.01 5.38
N TYR A 223 -23.13 -14.43 6.51
CA TYR A 223 -24.53 -14.44 6.93
C TYR A 223 -25.45 -13.79 5.88
N TYR A 224 -25.04 -12.65 5.33
CA TYR A 224 -25.79 -11.95 4.27
C TYR A 224 -25.58 -12.54 2.85
N LYS A 225 -24.85 -13.65 2.71
CA LYS A 225 -24.56 -14.32 1.43
C LYS A 225 -23.88 -13.42 0.38
N LEU A 226 -23.17 -12.39 0.84
CA LEU A 226 -22.40 -11.47 -0.02
C LEU A 226 -21.01 -12.05 -0.37
N ASN A 227 -20.68 -13.24 0.14
CA ASN A 227 -19.43 -13.96 -0.14
C ASN A 227 -19.26 -14.41 -1.60
N THR A 228 -20.31 -14.33 -2.41
CA THR A 228 -20.25 -14.60 -3.86
C THR A 228 -19.71 -13.42 -4.67
N ASP A 229 -19.55 -12.24 -4.05
CA ASP A 229 -18.99 -11.07 -4.70
C ASP A 229 -17.45 -11.18 -4.79
N HIS A 230 -16.95 -11.34 -6.01
CA HIS A 230 -15.53 -11.39 -6.35
C HIS A 230 -14.77 -10.16 -5.82
N TYR A 231 -15.39 -8.98 -5.83
CA TYR A 231 -14.76 -7.76 -5.34
C TYR A 231 -14.54 -7.83 -3.83
N LEU A 232 -15.56 -8.19 -3.04
CA LEU A 232 -15.42 -8.36 -1.60
C LEU A 232 -14.43 -9.46 -1.24
N ALA A 233 -14.44 -10.59 -1.96
CA ALA A 233 -13.52 -11.68 -1.72
C ALA A 233 -12.05 -11.26 -1.91
N THR A 234 -11.75 -10.45 -2.95
CA THR A 234 -10.39 -9.94 -3.14
C THR A 234 -9.95 -8.99 -2.02
N LEU A 235 -10.87 -8.17 -1.49
CA LEU A 235 -10.58 -7.30 -0.35
C LEU A 235 -10.37 -8.10 0.93
N LEU A 236 -11.16 -9.16 1.15
CA LEU A 236 -10.99 -10.08 2.28
C LEU A 236 -9.66 -10.83 2.21
N ILE A 237 -9.25 -11.32 1.03
CA ILE A 237 -7.93 -11.94 0.84
C ILE A 237 -6.81 -10.93 1.14
N ASP A 238 -6.89 -9.69 0.62
CA ASP A 238 -5.87 -8.66 0.90
C ASP A 238 -5.85 -8.25 2.39
N MET A 239 -6.99 -8.28 3.08
CA MET A 239 -7.07 -8.07 4.53
C MET A 239 -6.42 -9.21 5.32
N TYR A 240 -6.85 -10.45 5.11
CA TYR A 240 -6.29 -11.62 5.80
C TYR A 240 -4.82 -11.84 5.47
N SER A 241 -4.39 -11.49 4.25
CA SER A 241 -2.98 -11.51 3.87
C SER A 241 -2.14 -10.61 4.77
N LYS A 242 -2.66 -9.44 5.17
CA LYS A 242 -1.95 -8.50 6.04
C LYS A 242 -1.96 -8.95 7.50
N PHE A 243 -2.97 -9.73 7.91
CA PHE A 243 -3.01 -10.37 9.23
C PHE A 243 -2.16 -11.65 9.30
N HIS A 244 -1.44 -11.99 8.22
CA HIS A 244 -0.66 -13.21 8.10
C HIS A 244 -1.48 -14.52 8.23
N ASP A 245 -2.80 -14.46 8.03
CA ASP A 245 -3.70 -15.62 8.06
C ASP A 245 -3.95 -16.16 6.65
N LEU A 246 -2.98 -16.93 6.13
CA LEU A 246 -3.07 -17.53 4.80
C LEU A 246 -4.18 -18.59 4.69
N LYS A 247 -4.52 -19.27 5.78
CA LYS A 247 -5.60 -20.27 5.77
C LYS A 247 -6.93 -19.60 5.48
N ALA A 248 -7.21 -18.47 6.14
CA ALA A 248 -8.41 -17.69 5.86
C ALA A 248 -8.43 -17.18 4.40
N CYS A 249 -7.28 -16.76 3.85
CA CYS A 249 -7.19 -16.37 2.43
C CYS A 249 -7.59 -17.52 1.50
N GLU A 250 -7.08 -18.73 1.74
CA GLU A 250 -7.37 -19.91 0.93
C GLU A 250 -8.85 -20.32 1.01
N VAL A 251 -9.44 -20.24 2.21
CA VAL A 251 -10.87 -20.50 2.42
C VAL A 251 -11.73 -19.50 1.64
N VAL A 252 -11.42 -18.21 1.71
CA VAL A 252 -12.15 -17.17 0.95
C VAL A 252 -12.02 -17.39 -0.55
N PHE A 253 -10.82 -17.76 -1.03
CA PHE A 253 -10.58 -18.03 -2.44
C PHE A 253 -11.37 -19.26 -2.93
N GLN A 254 -11.41 -20.34 -2.14
CA GLN A 254 -12.14 -21.56 -2.48
C GLN A 254 -13.65 -21.45 -2.32
N ALA A 255 -14.14 -20.48 -1.53
CA ALA A 255 -15.57 -20.23 -1.36
C ALA A 255 -16.25 -19.70 -2.64
N ILE A 256 -15.49 -19.06 -3.53
CA ILE A 256 -15.98 -18.66 -4.85
C ILE A 256 -15.89 -19.86 -5.80
N ASN A 257 -16.88 -19.97 -6.70
CA ASN A 257 -16.88 -21.00 -7.72
C ASN A 257 -15.60 -20.88 -8.57
N PRO A 258 -14.77 -21.94 -8.68
CA PRO A 258 -13.54 -21.90 -9.46
C PRO A 258 -13.73 -21.48 -10.93
N LYS A 259 -14.91 -21.76 -11.51
CA LYS A 259 -15.24 -21.34 -12.89
C LYS A 259 -15.45 -19.84 -13.06
N LEU A 260 -15.70 -19.12 -11.96
CA LEU A 260 -15.93 -17.67 -11.96
C LEU A 260 -14.69 -16.88 -11.52
N HIS A 261 -13.59 -17.55 -11.16
CA HIS A 261 -12.35 -16.87 -10.82
C HIS A 261 -11.85 -16.02 -11.98
N ASN A 262 -11.57 -14.74 -11.69
CA ASN A 262 -11.00 -13.81 -12.63
C ASN A 262 -9.50 -13.61 -12.36
N LEU A 263 -8.80 -12.97 -13.31
CA LEU A 263 -7.38 -12.65 -13.18
C LEU A 263 -7.05 -11.90 -11.88
N TYR A 264 -7.91 -10.97 -11.46
CA TYR A 264 -7.68 -10.14 -10.27
C TYR A 264 -7.67 -10.96 -8.96
N MET A 265 -8.51 -11.99 -8.85
CA MET A 265 -8.48 -12.92 -7.72
C MET A 265 -7.16 -13.69 -7.65
N TYR A 266 -6.72 -14.23 -8.78
CA TYR A 266 -5.43 -14.93 -8.88
C TYR A 266 -4.26 -13.99 -8.53
N SER A 267 -4.21 -12.78 -9.10
CA SER A 267 -3.18 -11.78 -8.79
C SER A 267 -3.20 -11.37 -7.32
N THR A 268 -4.38 -11.25 -6.70
CA THR A 268 -4.52 -10.93 -5.27
C THR A 268 -4.01 -12.09 -4.39
N MET A 269 -4.33 -13.33 -4.74
CA MET A 269 -3.86 -14.50 -4.02
C MET A 269 -2.34 -14.72 -4.16
N MET A 270 -1.79 -14.49 -5.36
CA MET A 270 -0.34 -14.50 -5.60
C MET A 270 0.38 -13.41 -4.81
N LYS A 271 -0.22 -12.20 -4.72
CA LYS A 271 0.27 -11.13 -3.87
C LYS A 271 0.23 -11.54 -2.40
N ALA A 272 -0.83 -12.21 -1.95
CA ALA A 272 -0.98 -12.69 -0.58
C ALA A 272 0.11 -13.71 -0.21
N TYR A 273 0.38 -14.67 -1.09
CA TYR A 273 1.48 -15.62 -0.90
C TYR A 273 2.86 -14.96 -0.93
N THR A 274 3.06 -13.98 -1.82
CA THR A 274 4.33 -13.25 -1.93
C THR A 274 4.60 -12.41 -0.67
N HIS A 275 3.56 -11.80 -0.09
CA HIS A 275 3.64 -11.00 1.12
C HIS A 275 3.91 -11.83 2.37
N ASN A 276 3.42 -13.07 2.41
CA ASN A 276 3.61 -14.01 3.51
C ASN A 276 4.78 -14.98 3.29
N ASP A 277 5.77 -14.59 2.48
CA ASP A 277 7.00 -15.34 2.26
C ASP A 277 6.82 -16.80 1.76
N MET A 278 5.76 -17.08 0.98
CA MET A 278 5.50 -18.38 0.36
C MET A 278 5.70 -18.33 -1.17
N PRO A 279 6.95 -18.29 -1.68
CA PRO A 279 7.21 -18.22 -3.12
C PRO A 279 6.74 -19.47 -3.87
N GLU A 280 6.72 -20.63 -3.22
CA GLU A 280 6.31 -21.91 -3.82
C GLU A 280 4.84 -21.89 -4.27
N LYS A 281 3.94 -21.50 -3.37
CA LYS A 281 2.49 -21.39 -3.67
C LYS A 281 2.21 -20.35 -4.75
N THR A 282 2.99 -19.26 -4.78
CA THR A 282 2.91 -18.25 -5.85
C THR A 282 3.23 -18.87 -7.22
N LEU A 283 4.27 -19.69 -7.30
CA LEU A 283 4.66 -20.36 -8.55
C LEU A 283 3.75 -21.53 -8.93
N GLU A 284 3.19 -22.25 -7.96
CA GLU A 284 2.18 -23.28 -8.22
C GLU A 284 0.95 -22.67 -8.89
N MET A 285 0.47 -21.54 -8.35
CA MET A 285 -0.63 -20.78 -8.92
C MET A 285 -0.31 -20.25 -10.32
N TYR A 286 0.90 -19.73 -10.54
CA TYR A 286 1.34 -19.32 -11.87
C TYR A 286 1.35 -20.49 -12.88
N LYS A 287 1.85 -21.66 -12.46
CA LYS A 287 1.83 -22.87 -13.29
C LYS A 287 0.39 -23.31 -13.59
N GLN A 288 -0.54 -23.17 -12.65
CA GLN A 288 -1.95 -23.47 -12.87
C GLN A 288 -2.54 -22.54 -13.95
N ILE A 289 -2.36 -21.22 -13.81
CA ILE A 289 -2.84 -20.23 -14.81
C ILE A 289 -2.30 -20.55 -16.21
N LYS A 290 -1.03 -20.97 -16.30
CA LYS A 290 -0.38 -21.33 -17.57
C LYS A 290 -0.86 -22.66 -18.14
N ARG A 291 -1.01 -23.71 -17.32
CA ARG A 291 -1.49 -25.04 -17.78
C ARG A 291 -2.91 -24.96 -18.32
N ASP A 292 -3.76 -24.23 -17.61
CA ASP A 292 -5.17 -24.11 -17.91
C ASP A 292 -5.42 -23.04 -19.00
N ASN A 293 -4.36 -22.36 -19.49
CA ASN A 293 -4.41 -21.25 -20.44
C ASN A 293 -5.50 -20.21 -20.11
N LEU A 294 -5.71 -19.95 -18.81
CA LEU A 294 -6.86 -19.17 -18.35
C LEU A 294 -6.73 -17.70 -18.74
N PHE A 295 -5.57 -17.12 -18.45
CA PHE A 295 -5.33 -15.68 -18.56
C PHE A 295 -3.87 -15.39 -18.91
N GLN A 296 -3.65 -14.29 -19.64
CA GLN A 296 -2.34 -13.62 -19.60
C GLN A 296 -2.25 -12.82 -18.30
N LEU A 297 -1.13 -12.93 -17.60
CA LEU A 297 -0.91 -12.17 -16.37
C LEU A 297 -0.85 -10.67 -16.66
N ASP A 298 -1.38 -9.89 -15.73
CA ASP A 298 -1.17 -8.45 -15.68
C ASP A 298 0.23 -8.11 -15.09
N GLU A 299 0.60 -6.84 -15.13
CA GLU A 299 1.88 -6.36 -14.58
C GLU A 299 2.05 -6.75 -13.10
N VAL A 300 0.98 -6.71 -12.32
CA VAL A 300 0.96 -7.09 -10.90
C VAL A 300 1.21 -8.60 -10.72
N GLY A 301 0.57 -9.44 -11.53
CA GLY A 301 0.80 -10.88 -11.54
C GLY A 301 2.25 -11.22 -11.86
N TYR A 302 2.80 -10.64 -12.93
CA TYR A 302 4.21 -10.84 -13.29
C TYR A 302 5.17 -10.36 -12.19
N LEU A 303 4.89 -9.23 -11.54
CA LEU A 303 5.68 -8.74 -10.41
C LEU A 303 5.74 -9.76 -9.26
N CYS A 304 4.61 -10.40 -8.93
CA CYS A 304 4.55 -11.44 -7.89
C CYS A 304 5.38 -12.68 -8.27
N VAL A 305 5.27 -13.12 -9.53
CA VAL A 305 6.06 -14.26 -10.06
C VAL A 305 7.56 -13.96 -10.02
N LEU A 306 7.97 -12.77 -10.47
CA LEU A 306 9.38 -12.37 -10.47
C LEU A 306 9.92 -12.27 -9.05
N ASN A 307 9.17 -11.71 -8.11
CA ASN A 307 9.55 -11.69 -6.69
C ASN A 307 9.67 -13.10 -6.10
N ALA A 308 8.77 -14.01 -6.45
CA ALA A 308 8.86 -15.41 -6.02
C ALA A 308 10.11 -16.10 -6.57
N TYR A 309 10.42 -15.91 -7.86
CA TYR A 309 11.67 -16.40 -8.45
C TYR A 309 12.91 -15.75 -7.84
N ALA A 310 12.86 -14.46 -7.51
CA ALA A 310 13.96 -13.74 -6.89
C ALA A 310 14.26 -14.29 -5.49
N LYS A 311 13.21 -14.67 -4.74
CA LYS A 311 13.36 -15.36 -3.44
C LYS A 311 14.01 -16.73 -3.61
N ILE A 312 13.61 -17.50 -4.61
CA ILE A 312 14.18 -18.83 -4.89
C ILE A 312 15.63 -18.74 -5.38
N GLY A 313 15.98 -17.70 -6.15
CA GLY A 313 17.37 -17.42 -6.53
C GLY A 313 17.94 -18.35 -7.61
N MET A 314 17.13 -19.08 -8.37
CA MET A 314 17.61 -19.99 -9.43
C MET A 314 17.66 -19.32 -10.82
N LEU A 315 18.87 -19.20 -11.38
CA LEU A 315 19.11 -18.54 -12.68
C LEU A 315 18.36 -19.18 -13.85
N LYS A 316 18.19 -20.51 -13.87
CA LYS A 316 17.47 -21.21 -14.94
C LYS A 316 16.01 -20.76 -15.04
N LEU A 317 15.34 -20.65 -13.90
CA LEU A 317 13.95 -20.20 -13.81
C LEU A 317 13.83 -18.70 -14.13
N ALA A 318 14.78 -17.89 -13.66
CA ALA A 318 14.87 -16.48 -13.99
C ALA A 318 14.99 -16.22 -15.51
N ASN A 319 15.78 -17.04 -16.21
CA ASN A 319 15.92 -16.94 -17.66
C ASN A 319 14.64 -17.34 -18.39
N GLN A 320 13.95 -18.38 -17.92
CA GLN A 320 12.69 -18.82 -18.51
C GLN A 320 11.64 -17.71 -18.45
N ILE A 321 11.41 -17.14 -17.26
CA ILE A 321 10.41 -16.07 -17.12
C ILE A 321 10.81 -14.80 -17.90
N TYR A 322 12.09 -14.45 -17.95
CA TYR A 322 12.56 -13.30 -18.71
C TYR A 322 12.25 -13.41 -20.21
N CYS A 323 12.42 -14.60 -20.80
CA CYS A 323 12.06 -14.87 -22.19
C CYS A 323 10.55 -14.94 -22.43
N GLU A 324 9.76 -15.24 -21.40
CA GLU A 324 8.29 -15.35 -21.47
C GLU A 324 7.57 -14.01 -21.29
N LEU A 325 8.25 -12.97 -20.79
CA LEU A 325 7.65 -11.66 -20.54
C LEU A 325 7.34 -10.92 -21.85
N PRO A 326 6.14 -10.33 -22.00
CA PRO A 326 5.82 -9.47 -23.14
C PRO A 326 6.74 -8.23 -23.19
N GLU A 327 7.07 -7.78 -24.40
CA GLU A 327 7.96 -6.62 -24.59
C GLU A 327 7.39 -5.33 -23.96
N SER A 328 6.07 -5.17 -23.95
CA SER A 328 5.39 -4.06 -23.27
C SER A 328 5.64 -4.05 -21.76
N VAL A 329 5.63 -5.23 -21.13
CA VAL A 329 5.86 -5.42 -19.69
C VAL A 329 7.35 -5.26 -19.35
N LEU A 330 8.24 -5.77 -20.20
CA LEU A 330 9.70 -5.63 -20.04
C LEU A 330 10.19 -4.18 -20.04
N ARG A 331 9.43 -3.27 -20.65
CA ARG A 331 9.75 -1.84 -20.70
C ARG A 331 9.26 -1.06 -19.48
N THR A 332 8.48 -1.66 -18.57
CA THR A 332 7.99 -0.92 -17.40
C THR A 332 9.09 -0.80 -16.34
N PRO A 333 9.32 0.39 -15.75
CA PRO A 333 10.39 0.59 -14.78
C PRO A 333 10.27 -0.29 -13.53
N TYR A 334 9.03 -0.62 -13.11
CA TYR A 334 8.78 -1.47 -11.95
C TYR A 334 9.25 -2.91 -12.19
N ILE A 335 8.94 -3.48 -13.36
CA ILE A 335 9.38 -4.82 -13.75
C ILE A 335 10.89 -4.85 -13.93
N GLN A 336 11.48 -3.84 -14.58
CA GLN A 336 12.93 -3.75 -14.75
C GLN A 336 13.66 -3.70 -13.40
N ASN A 337 13.14 -2.97 -12.41
CA ASN A 337 13.70 -2.97 -11.06
C ASN A 337 13.64 -4.34 -10.40
N THR A 338 12.53 -5.05 -10.53
CA THR A 338 12.40 -6.42 -10.00
C THR A 338 13.28 -7.42 -10.73
N LEU A 339 13.52 -7.22 -12.03
CA LEU A 339 14.48 -8.03 -12.79
C LEU A 339 15.92 -7.82 -12.32
N ILE A 340 16.29 -6.61 -11.92
CA ILE A 340 17.59 -6.34 -11.27
C ILE A 340 17.70 -7.14 -9.97
N ASP A 341 16.67 -7.12 -9.12
CA ASP A 341 16.64 -7.91 -7.87
C ASP A 341 16.73 -9.42 -8.16
N LEU A 342 15.96 -9.92 -9.12
CA LEU A 342 15.95 -11.32 -9.56
C LEU A 342 17.32 -11.77 -10.03
N PHE A 343 17.87 -11.15 -11.08
CA PHE A 343 19.16 -11.55 -11.63
C PHE A 343 20.30 -11.33 -10.62
N GLY A 344 20.19 -10.29 -9.80
CA GLY A 344 21.10 -10.00 -8.71
C GLY A 344 21.14 -11.11 -7.64
N LYS A 345 19.98 -11.58 -7.18
CA LYS A 345 19.88 -12.70 -6.23
C LYS A 345 20.25 -14.05 -6.85
N CYS A 346 20.10 -14.19 -8.16
CA CYS A 346 20.58 -15.34 -8.93
C CYS A 346 22.09 -15.30 -9.25
N GLY A 347 22.80 -14.21 -8.91
CA GLY A 347 24.24 -14.06 -9.16
C GLY A 347 24.63 -13.61 -10.58
N ASP A 348 23.67 -13.32 -11.48
CA ASP A 348 23.96 -12.74 -12.80
C ASP A 348 24.07 -11.22 -12.72
N PHE A 349 25.17 -10.76 -12.12
CA PHE A 349 25.44 -9.34 -11.92
C PHE A 349 25.63 -8.58 -13.23
N ARG A 350 26.05 -9.26 -14.31
CA ARG A 350 26.26 -8.61 -15.61
C ARG A 350 24.94 -8.15 -16.20
N ARG A 351 23.92 -9.02 -16.22
CA ARG A 351 22.58 -8.64 -16.69
C ARG A 351 21.91 -7.65 -15.75
N ALA A 352 22.01 -7.86 -14.44
CA ALA A 352 21.49 -6.90 -13.47
C ALA A 352 22.09 -5.49 -13.71
N ARG A 353 23.40 -5.41 -13.98
CA ARG A 353 24.09 -4.16 -14.31
C ARG A 353 23.65 -3.57 -15.65
N GLN A 354 23.51 -4.40 -16.68
CA GLN A 354 23.01 -3.95 -18.00
C GLN A 354 21.60 -3.36 -17.90
N ILE A 355 20.68 -4.02 -17.18
CA ILE A 355 19.32 -3.52 -16.97
C ILE A 355 19.33 -2.22 -16.17
N PHE A 356 20.18 -2.15 -15.12
CA PHE A 356 20.38 -0.93 -14.33
C PHE A 356 20.88 0.26 -15.18
N ASP A 357 21.89 0.04 -16.03
CA ASP A 357 22.45 1.11 -16.86
C ASP A 357 21.46 1.51 -17.99
N ASN A 358 20.65 0.58 -18.51
CA ASN A 358 19.63 0.83 -19.53
C ASN A 358 18.41 1.63 -19.03
N LEU A 359 18.14 1.66 -17.73
CA LEU A 359 17.00 2.37 -17.12
C LEU A 359 17.05 3.92 -17.24
N ASN A 360 18.07 4.49 -17.90
CA ASN A 360 18.20 5.88 -18.40
C ASN A 360 17.86 7.05 -17.41
N LYS A 361 18.91 7.77 -16.96
CA LYS A 361 19.04 9.19 -16.48
C LYS A 361 17.95 9.93 -15.66
N ARG A 362 16.80 9.35 -15.31
CA ARG A 362 15.78 9.94 -14.40
C ARG A 362 15.51 8.96 -13.25
N GLN A 363 16.52 8.79 -12.41
CA GLN A 363 16.56 7.68 -11.48
C GLN A 363 15.66 7.90 -10.26
N SER A 364 14.81 6.90 -9.97
CA SER A 364 14.17 6.75 -8.67
C SER A 364 15.19 6.16 -7.70
N GLY A 365 15.31 6.71 -6.48
CA GLY A 365 16.21 6.18 -5.44
C GLY A 365 16.00 4.68 -5.15
N LYS A 366 14.80 4.15 -5.46
CA LYS A 366 14.49 2.72 -5.34
C LYS A 366 15.40 1.82 -6.18
N VAL A 367 15.78 2.23 -7.39
CA VAL A 367 16.60 1.40 -8.29
C VAL A 367 18.04 1.29 -7.79
N TYR A 368 18.59 2.38 -7.25
CA TYR A 368 19.88 2.35 -6.56
C TYR A 368 19.83 1.47 -5.33
N ASN A 369 18.80 1.60 -4.51
CA ASN A 369 18.63 0.78 -3.32
C ASN A 369 18.58 -0.72 -3.69
N THR A 370 17.85 -1.09 -4.74
CA THR A 370 17.85 -2.48 -5.23
C THR A 370 19.26 -2.93 -5.65
N MET A 371 20.01 -2.13 -6.40
CA MET A 371 21.36 -2.50 -6.84
C MET A 371 22.39 -2.57 -5.69
N ILE A 372 22.33 -1.64 -4.73
CA ILE A 372 23.16 -1.65 -3.51
C ILE A 372 22.85 -2.90 -2.69
N ASN A 373 21.56 -3.22 -2.51
CA ASN A 373 21.11 -4.40 -1.78
C ASN A 373 21.61 -5.70 -2.46
N VAL A 374 21.45 -5.80 -3.78
CA VAL A 374 21.92 -6.95 -4.58
C VAL A 374 23.42 -7.17 -4.39
N TYR A 375 24.25 -6.13 -4.49
CA TYR A 375 25.68 -6.27 -4.26
C TYR A 375 26.01 -6.57 -2.79
N GLY A 376 25.29 -5.95 -1.85
CA GLY A 376 25.49 -6.15 -0.42
C GLY A 376 25.23 -7.58 0.06
N ILE A 377 24.10 -8.19 -0.33
CA ILE A 377 23.74 -9.57 0.05
C ILE A 377 24.75 -10.58 -0.49
N ASN A 378 25.31 -10.30 -1.66
CA ASN A 378 26.29 -11.18 -2.31
C ASN A 378 27.74 -10.88 -1.86
N GLY A 379 27.96 -10.12 -0.79
CA GLY A 379 29.29 -9.84 -0.25
C GLY A 379 30.16 -8.94 -1.13
N ARG A 380 29.58 -8.25 -2.13
CA ARG A 380 30.29 -7.35 -3.06
C ARG A 380 30.20 -5.89 -2.61
N GLY A 381 30.60 -5.62 -1.37
CA GLY A 381 30.50 -4.29 -0.75
C GLY A 381 31.22 -3.18 -1.51
N GLN A 382 32.36 -3.48 -2.15
CA GLN A 382 33.09 -2.50 -2.96
C GLN A 382 32.27 -2.02 -4.18
N ASP A 383 31.51 -2.91 -4.81
CA ASP A 383 30.65 -2.53 -5.93
C ASP A 383 29.37 -1.84 -5.45
N ALA A 384 28.86 -2.22 -4.27
CA ALA A 384 27.79 -1.47 -3.60
C ALA A 384 28.21 -0.03 -3.30
N LEU A 385 29.45 0.20 -2.83
CA LEU A 385 30.02 1.53 -2.60
C LEU A 385 30.14 2.35 -3.89
N LYS A 386 30.56 1.74 -5.01
CA LYS A 386 30.58 2.42 -6.31
C LYS A 386 29.19 2.88 -6.74
N ILE A 387 28.16 2.03 -6.57
CA ILE A 387 26.77 2.40 -6.85
C ILE A 387 26.31 3.54 -5.93
N PHE A 388 26.63 3.48 -4.65
CA PHE A 388 26.29 4.53 -3.68
C PHE A 388 26.97 5.87 -4.01
N GLN A 389 28.23 5.85 -4.44
CA GLN A 389 28.93 7.03 -4.95
C GLN A 389 28.28 7.57 -6.23
N GLN A 390 27.90 6.70 -7.16
CA GLN A 390 27.13 7.09 -8.36
C GLN A 390 25.78 7.73 -7.98
N MET A 391 25.09 7.24 -6.95
CA MET A 391 23.85 7.83 -6.45
C MET A 391 24.05 9.26 -5.92
N LYS A 392 25.13 9.49 -5.17
CA LYS A 392 25.51 10.81 -4.66
C LYS A 392 25.87 11.78 -5.78
N LEU A 393 26.65 11.33 -6.77
CA LEU A 393 27.07 12.15 -7.91
C LEU A 393 25.90 12.59 -8.79
N ASN A 394 24.81 11.82 -8.80
CA ASN A 394 23.59 12.13 -9.54
C ASN A 394 22.59 12.97 -8.73
N ASP A 395 22.99 13.53 -7.58
CA ASP A 395 22.16 14.35 -6.68
C ASP A 395 20.84 13.69 -6.26
N ILE A 396 20.82 12.36 -6.17
CA ILE A 396 19.63 11.62 -5.73
C ILE A 396 19.55 11.68 -4.20
N LYS A 397 18.42 12.18 -3.69
CA LYS A 397 18.18 12.26 -2.25
C LYS A 397 18.27 10.87 -1.61
N LEU A 398 19.19 10.74 -0.66
CA LEU A 398 19.35 9.54 0.16
C LEU A 398 18.20 9.46 1.17
N ASP A 399 17.65 8.26 1.35
CA ASP A 399 16.69 7.95 2.40
C ASP A 399 17.35 7.10 3.51
N PHE A 400 16.66 6.94 4.64
CA PHE A 400 17.16 6.12 5.76
C PHE A 400 17.49 4.68 5.30
N TYR A 401 16.69 4.14 4.37
CA TYR A 401 16.83 2.79 3.86
C TYR A 401 18.12 2.61 3.05
N THR A 402 18.52 3.62 2.27
CA THR A 402 19.79 3.64 1.54
C THR A 402 20.98 3.46 2.49
N TYR A 403 20.97 4.17 3.63
CA TYR A 403 22.04 4.08 4.63
C TYR A 403 22.09 2.71 5.30
N VAL A 404 20.93 2.13 5.63
CA VAL A 404 20.85 0.76 6.17
C VAL A 404 21.47 -0.24 5.19
N LEU A 405 21.12 -0.17 3.91
CA LEU A 405 21.63 -1.08 2.88
C LEU A 405 23.14 -0.98 2.68
N ILE A 406 23.70 0.23 2.59
CA ILE A 406 25.14 0.39 2.35
C ILE A 406 25.96 -0.01 3.59
N LEU A 407 25.48 0.27 4.79
CA LEU A 407 26.16 -0.14 6.02
C LEU A 407 26.11 -1.67 6.20
N ARG A 408 24.98 -2.32 5.87
CA ARG A 408 24.90 -3.79 5.79
C ARG A 408 25.86 -4.36 4.75
N ALA A 409 25.94 -3.76 3.57
CA ALA A 409 26.90 -4.19 2.55
C ALA A 409 28.35 -4.10 3.03
N CYS A 410 28.69 -3.02 3.77
CA CYS A 410 30.00 -2.85 4.37
C CYS A 410 30.27 -3.86 5.49
N GLN A 411 29.28 -4.12 6.36
CA GLN A 411 29.33 -5.12 7.41
C GLN A 411 29.65 -6.51 6.84
N PHE A 412 28.91 -6.96 5.82
CA PHE A 412 29.12 -8.28 5.22
C PHE A 412 30.43 -8.40 4.46
N SER A 413 30.94 -7.29 3.93
CA SER A 413 32.19 -7.26 3.17
C SER A 413 33.40 -6.87 4.04
N LYS A 414 33.22 -6.73 5.36
CA LYS A 414 34.23 -6.28 6.33
C LYS A 414 34.90 -4.94 5.98
N LEU A 415 34.16 -4.04 5.32
CA LEU A 415 34.60 -2.68 4.94
C LEU A 415 34.36 -1.69 6.09
N ILE A 416 35.08 -1.91 7.17
CA ILE A 416 34.88 -1.23 8.45
C ILE A 416 35.15 0.27 8.34
N GLN A 417 36.22 0.67 7.64
CA GLN A 417 36.63 2.07 7.57
C GLN A 417 35.64 2.91 6.78
N GLU A 418 35.15 2.36 5.66
CA GLU A 418 34.14 2.96 4.82
C GLU A 418 32.81 3.10 5.57
N ALA A 419 32.40 2.07 6.33
CA ALA A 419 31.21 2.15 7.18
C ALA A 419 31.31 3.27 8.22
N LYS A 420 32.47 3.41 8.88
CA LYS A 420 32.73 4.49 9.86
C LYS A 420 32.62 5.87 9.20
N GLN A 421 33.22 6.06 8.03
CA GLN A 421 33.15 7.31 7.28
C GLN A 421 31.71 7.65 6.86
N ILE A 422 30.95 6.66 6.37
CA ILE A 422 29.55 6.84 5.99
C ILE A 422 28.71 7.25 7.20
N PHE A 423 28.87 6.56 8.33
CA PHE A 423 28.13 6.86 9.55
C PHE A 423 28.43 8.26 10.11
N GLN A 424 29.70 8.70 10.05
CA GLN A 424 30.09 10.06 10.46
C GLN A 424 29.54 11.13 9.51
N SER A 425 29.51 10.86 8.21
CA SER A 425 28.96 11.78 7.20
C SER A 425 27.43 11.91 7.23
N MET A 426 26.75 11.01 7.94
CA MET A 426 25.30 10.97 8.00
C MET A 426 24.74 12.01 8.98
N ASN A 427 23.68 12.72 8.55
CA ASN A 427 22.95 13.63 9.42
C ASN A 427 22.21 12.84 10.52
N LYS A 428 22.19 13.38 11.74
CA LYS A 428 21.50 12.79 12.91
C LYS A 428 20.05 12.41 12.61
N GLN A 429 19.35 13.16 11.75
CA GLN A 429 17.97 12.88 11.36
C GLN A 429 17.75 11.56 10.62
N TYR A 430 18.78 10.98 9.99
CA TYR A 430 18.68 9.70 9.29
C TYR A 430 19.12 8.50 10.15
N ARG A 431 19.59 8.72 11.38
CA ARG A 431 19.99 7.64 12.29
C ARG A 431 18.75 6.94 12.84
N SER A 432 18.45 5.75 12.32
CA SER A 432 17.41 4.87 12.85
C SER A 432 17.99 3.85 13.84
N THR A 433 17.12 3.21 14.61
CA THR A 433 17.48 2.10 15.50
C THR A 433 18.27 1.00 14.77
N GLU A 434 17.88 0.67 13.54
CA GLU A 434 18.56 -0.33 12.72
C GLU A 434 20.02 0.05 12.41
N ILE A 435 20.29 1.33 12.16
CA ILE A 435 21.66 1.79 11.88
C ILE A 435 22.53 1.67 13.13
N TYR A 436 22.02 1.98 14.32
CA TYR A 436 22.75 1.78 15.57
C TYR A 436 23.05 0.29 15.82
N VAL A 437 22.09 -0.60 15.57
CA VAL A 437 22.30 -2.06 15.62
C VAL A 437 23.45 -2.47 14.69
N ILE A 438 23.45 -2.02 13.43
CA ILE A 438 24.49 -2.36 12.45
C ILE A 438 25.85 -1.81 12.89
N MET A 439 25.91 -0.56 13.36
CA MET A 439 27.17 0.06 13.75
C MET A 439 27.77 -0.58 15.00
N ILE A 440 26.96 -0.86 16.04
CA ILE A 440 27.43 -1.59 17.23
C ILE A 440 27.98 -2.94 16.82
N ASP A 441 27.35 -3.61 15.85
CA ASP A 441 27.85 -4.87 15.34
C ASP A 441 29.19 -4.74 14.58
N ILE A 442 29.34 -3.69 13.78
CA ILE A 442 30.61 -3.41 13.10
C ILE A 442 31.71 -3.10 14.12
N TYR A 443 31.44 -2.25 15.11
CA TYR A 443 32.43 -1.88 16.14
C TYR A 443 32.77 -3.05 17.06
N SER A 444 31.81 -3.91 17.39
CA SER A 444 32.04 -5.09 18.22
C SER A 444 32.93 -6.11 17.53
N GLN A 445 32.74 -6.34 16.23
CA GLN A 445 33.62 -7.18 15.40
C GLN A 445 35.05 -6.62 15.29
N CYS A 446 35.22 -5.31 15.49
CA CYS A 446 36.53 -4.66 15.54
C CYS A 446 37.20 -4.70 16.91
N GLY A 447 36.49 -5.14 17.96
CA GLY A 447 36.94 -5.07 19.35
C GLY A 447 36.92 -3.66 19.97
N GLU A 448 36.29 -2.67 19.31
CA GLU A 448 36.18 -1.28 19.79
C GLU A 448 34.98 -1.11 20.76
N TYR A 449 34.97 -1.87 21.85
CA TYR A 449 33.83 -1.96 22.78
C TYR A 449 33.48 -0.63 23.46
N ASP A 450 34.48 0.20 23.78
CA ASP A 450 34.27 1.51 24.41
C ASP A 450 33.43 2.43 23.50
N LYS A 451 33.60 2.32 22.18
CA LYS A 451 32.78 3.07 21.21
C LYS A 451 31.38 2.49 21.07
N CYS A 452 31.21 1.18 21.24
CA CYS A 452 29.88 0.57 21.31
C CYS A 452 29.09 1.14 22.48
N GLU A 453 29.69 1.23 23.67
CA GLU A 453 29.04 1.82 24.85
C GLU A 453 28.65 3.28 24.62
N LEU A 454 29.56 4.09 24.07
CA LEU A 454 29.28 5.48 23.72
C LEU A 454 28.11 5.61 22.72
N LEU A 455 28.03 4.74 21.72
CA LEU A 455 26.94 4.73 20.74
C LEU A 455 25.60 4.33 21.37
N ILE A 456 25.60 3.39 22.31
CA ILE A 456 24.39 3.01 23.04
C ILE A 456 23.92 4.17 23.91
N GLN A 457 24.83 4.86 24.59
CA GLN A 457 24.50 6.06 25.37
C GLN A 457 23.96 7.19 24.48
N GLU A 458 24.55 7.43 23.30
CA GLU A 458 24.02 8.40 22.33
C GLU A 458 22.60 8.01 21.90
N PHE A 459 22.35 6.73 21.64
CA PHE A 459 21.01 6.23 21.29
C PHE A 459 20.00 6.49 22.41
N GLU A 460 20.33 6.15 23.65
CA GLU A 460 19.44 6.32 24.80
C GLU A 460 19.07 7.80 25.04
N GLN A 461 20.01 8.71 24.84
CA GLN A 461 19.78 10.16 24.92
C GLN A 461 18.87 10.68 23.80
N VAL A 462 18.98 10.15 22.59
CA VAL A 462 18.22 10.63 21.42
C VAL A 462 16.79 10.09 21.42
N PHE A 463 16.58 8.83 21.82
CA PHE A 463 15.29 8.15 21.69
C PHE A 463 14.48 8.08 23.00
N ASN A 464 15.03 8.55 24.13
CA ASN A 464 14.39 8.51 25.45
C ASN A 464 13.85 7.12 25.87
N HIS A 465 14.39 6.05 25.27
CA HIS A 465 14.02 4.67 25.57
C HIS A 465 15.28 3.79 25.55
N PRO A 466 15.60 3.10 26.67
CA PRO A 466 16.68 2.13 26.68
C PRO A 466 16.28 0.93 25.84
N LEU A 467 16.99 0.67 24.76
CA LEU A 467 16.77 -0.53 23.95
C LEU A 467 17.69 -1.63 24.50
N SER A 468 17.18 -2.44 25.44
CA SER A 468 17.91 -3.57 26.03
C SER A 468 18.54 -4.49 24.98
N LYS A 469 17.91 -4.56 23.80
CA LYS A 469 18.39 -5.20 22.57
C LYS A 469 19.81 -4.78 22.14
N LEU A 470 20.21 -3.50 22.28
CA LEU A 470 21.54 -3.03 21.88
C LEU A 470 22.63 -3.52 22.84
N TRP A 471 22.35 -3.47 24.13
CA TRP A 471 23.24 -4.03 25.15
C TRP A 471 23.36 -5.55 25.03
N TYR A 472 22.29 -6.24 24.63
CA TYR A 472 22.30 -7.69 24.39
C TYR A 472 23.20 -8.07 23.19
N ILE A 473 23.20 -7.28 22.10
CA ILE A 473 24.12 -7.47 20.97
C ILE A 473 25.57 -7.30 21.42
N LEU A 474 25.85 -6.24 22.18
CA LEU A 474 27.18 -5.98 22.72
C LEU A 474 27.64 -7.13 23.63
N PHE A 475 26.79 -7.55 24.57
CA PHE A 475 27.05 -8.67 25.48
C PHE A 475 27.39 -9.95 24.71
N ALA A 476 26.56 -10.35 23.75
CA ALA A 476 26.76 -11.58 23.00
C ALA A 476 28.02 -11.53 22.13
N SER A 477 28.34 -10.37 21.56
CA SER A 477 29.56 -10.16 20.77
C SER A 477 30.84 -10.28 21.60
N ILE A 478 30.82 -9.82 22.86
CA ILE A 478 31.92 -9.98 23.82
C ILE A 478 32.05 -11.44 24.23
N ASN A 479 30.92 -12.11 24.52
CA ASN A 479 30.91 -13.51 24.93
C ASN A 479 31.49 -14.45 23.86
N SER A 480 31.21 -14.16 22.58
CA SER A 480 31.65 -14.96 21.44
C SER A 480 33.05 -14.62 20.92
N ASN A 481 33.72 -13.61 21.49
CA ASN A 481 35.03 -13.20 20.99
C ASN A 481 36.17 -14.05 21.59
N SER A 482 36.74 -14.92 20.77
CA SER A 482 37.88 -15.78 21.13
C SER A 482 39.20 -15.02 21.32
N SER A 483 39.30 -13.75 20.89
CA SER A 483 40.53 -12.95 21.02
C SER A 483 40.72 -12.32 22.40
N LEU A 484 39.68 -12.30 23.24
CA LEU A 484 39.74 -11.80 24.61
C LEU A 484 40.11 -12.92 25.57
N ASN A 485 41.05 -12.65 26.49
CA ASN A 485 41.33 -13.53 27.62
C ASN A 485 40.06 -13.80 28.42
N GLU A 486 39.85 -15.03 28.90
CA GLU A 486 38.62 -15.43 29.61
C GLU A 486 38.30 -14.52 30.79
N GLU A 487 39.33 -14.11 31.54
CA GLU A 487 39.19 -13.23 32.69
C GLU A 487 38.77 -11.79 32.29
N GLN A 488 39.36 -11.25 31.22
CA GLN A 488 38.95 -9.95 30.67
C GLN A 488 37.53 -9.98 30.12
N ARG A 489 37.13 -11.10 29.49
CA ARG A 489 35.79 -11.32 28.96
C ARG A 489 34.77 -11.34 30.10
N LYS A 490 35.01 -12.13 31.15
CA LYS A 490 34.13 -12.20 32.33
C LYS A 490 33.98 -10.86 33.03
N ASN A 491 35.09 -10.13 33.22
CA ASN A 491 35.04 -8.82 33.87
C ASN A 491 34.22 -7.79 33.07
N LYS A 492 34.37 -7.75 31.74
CA LYS A 492 33.55 -6.85 30.89
C LYS A 492 32.09 -7.25 30.84
N LEU A 493 31.78 -8.55 30.78
CA LEU A 493 30.40 -9.04 30.81
C LEU A 493 29.73 -8.71 32.15
N GLN A 494 30.43 -8.87 33.26
CA GLN A 494 29.92 -8.53 34.59
C GLN A 494 29.66 -7.03 34.73
N ASP A 495 30.58 -6.17 34.29
CA ASP A 495 30.41 -4.71 34.31
C ASP A 495 29.18 -4.25 33.49
N ILE A 496 28.91 -4.90 32.35
CA ILE A 496 27.69 -4.62 31.56
C ILE A 496 26.42 -5.02 32.31
N LEU A 497 26.41 -6.19 32.97
CA LEU A 497 25.26 -6.67 33.76
C LEU A 497 25.01 -5.79 34.98
N ASP A 498 26.07 -5.38 35.69
CA ASP A 498 26.00 -4.54 36.88
C ASP A 498 25.44 -3.14 36.55
N ARG A 499 25.84 -2.57 35.41
CA ARG A 499 25.34 -1.27 34.93
C ARG A 499 23.94 -1.34 34.37
N ASN A 500 23.47 -2.52 33.96
CA ASN A 500 22.19 -2.70 33.27
C ASN A 500 21.37 -3.84 33.90
N PRO A 501 20.84 -3.66 35.12
CA PRO A 501 20.08 -4.70 35.83
C PRO A 501 18.76 -5.09 35.14
N ARG A 502 18.36 -4.39 34.07
CA ARG A 502 17.20 -4.72 33.22
C ARG A 502 17.51 -5.78 32.15
N LEU A 503 18.78 -6.09 31.91
CA LEU A 503 19.20 -7.21 31.06
C LEU A 503 18.98 -8.51 31.85
N ASN A 504 17.77 -9.07 31.79
CA ASN A 504 17.50 -10.37 32.36
C ASN A 504 18.08 -11.46 31.45
N VAL A 505 19.33 -11.83 31.71
CA VAL A 505 20.06 -12.84 30.95
C VAL A 505 19.98 -14.18 31.70
N GLU A 506 18.99 -15.01 31.33
CA GLU A 506 18.90 -16.39 31.81
C GLU A 506 20.03 -17.22 31.17
N ASN A 507 21.09 -17.52 31.93
CA ASN A 507 22.32 -18.22 31.52
C ASN A 507 23.26 -17.42 30.58
N PRO A 508 24.06 -16.48 31.13
CA PRO A 508 25.02 -15.66 30.37
C PRO A 508 26.06 -16.47 29.58
N ASP A 509 26.45 -17.64 30.08
CA ASP A 509 27.44 -18.51 29.42
C ASP A 509 26.92 -19.20 28.16
N ARG A 510 25.59 -19.29 27.97
CA ARG A 510 24.96 -20.00 26.84
C ARG A 510 24.55 -19.10 25.67
N ILE A 511 24.52 -17.78 25.85
CA ILE A 511 24.09 -16.88 24.78
C ILE A 511 25.22 -16.69 23.79
N THR A 512 25.07 -17.31 22.62
CA THR A 512 25.97 -17.06 21.51
C THR A 512 25.50 -15.82 20.75
N TYR A 513 26.45 -15.09 20.17
CA TYR A 513 26.18 -13.99 19.25
C TYR A 513 25.24 -14.41 18.09
N ARG A 514 25.23 -15.71 17.76
CA ARG A 514 24.36 -16.33 16.76
C ARG A 514 22.89 -16.33 17.19
N ASP A 515 22.59 -16.76 18.41
CA ASP A 515 21.22 -16.87 18.93
C ASP A 515 20.55 -15.49 19.01
N VAL A 516 21.35 -14.49 19.41
CA VAL A 516 20.95 -13.09 19.43
C VAL A 516 20.63 -12.62 18.00
N LYS A 517 21.51 -12.87 17.03
CA LYS A 517 21.29 -12.49 15.63
C LYS A 517 20.00 -13.08 15.05
N ILE A 518 19.70 -14.33 15.36
CA ILE A 518 18.49 -15.04 14.90
C ILE A 518 17.23 -14.38 15.48
N GLN A 519 17.18 -14.14 16.80
CA GLN A 519 16.05 -13.47 17.47
C GLN A 519 15.84 -12.04 16.98
N LEU A 520 16.92 -11.34 16.60
CA LEU A 520 16.83 -9.96 16.12
C LEU A 520 16.31 -9.84 14.69
N TRP A 521 16.63 -10.83 13.86
CA TRP A 521 16.33 -10.85 12.42
C TRP A 521 15.03 -11.56 12.07
N GLU A 522 14.44 -12.31 13.00
CA GLU A 522 13.09 -12.89 12.83
C GLU A 522 11.97 -11.84 12.74
N HIS A 523 12.20 -10.63 13.27
CA HIS A 523 11.20 -9.55 13.26
C HIS A 523 11.36 -8.54 12.12
N GLU A 524 12.47 -8.57 11.36
CA GLU A 524 12.69 -7.64 10.26
C GLU A 524 12.36 -8.33 8.92
N ASN A 525 11.16 -8.09 8.40
CA ASN A 525 10.63 -8.53 7.10
C ASN A 525 11.43 -8.04 5.87
N PHE A 526 12.69 -7.65 6.04
CA PHE A 526 13.56 -7.23 4.95
C PHE A 526 14.62 -8.28 4.70
N VAL A 527 14.47 -8.92 3.53
CA VAL A 527 15.51 -9.67 2.82
C VAL A 527 15.84 -11.01 3.48
N ARG A 528 15.72 -12.08 2.69
CA ARG A 528 16.44 -13.37 2.82
C ARG A 528 17.41 -13.36 4.00
N ARG A 529 17.13 -14.15 5.06
CA ARG A 529 18.09 -14.41 6.16
C ARG A 529 19.46 -14.58 5.50
N LEU A 530 20.41 -13.69 5.77
CA LEU A 530 21.74 -13.84 5.19
C LEU A 530 22.33 -15.13 5.74
N GLY A 531 22.50 -16.09 4.84
CA GLY A 531 22.76 -17.48 5.18
C GLY A 531 21.76 -18.46 4.57
N ASP A 532 20.55 -18.05 4.17
CA ASP A 532 19.56 -18.98 3.64
C ASP A 532 19.65 -19.06 2.12
N SER A 533 20.25 -20.12 1.58
CA SER A 533 20.17 -20.47 0.16
C SER A 533 19.13 -21.55 -0.06
N LEU A 534 18.16 -21.22 -0.91
CA LEU A 534 17.12 -22.14 -1.35
C LEU A 534 17.59 -22.84 -2.63
N THR A 535 17.52 -24.16 -2.65
CA THR A 535 17.84 -24.95 -3.85
C THR A 535 16.79 -25.99 -4.12
N LEU A 536 16.31 -26.04 -5.35
CA LEU A 536 15.37 -27.05 -5.80
C LEU A 536 16.13 -28.28 -6.30
N VAL A 537 15.99 -29.42 -5.61
CA VAL A 537 16.51 -30.73 -6.05
C VAL A 537 15.30 -31.64 -6.26
N ASN A 538 15.16 -32.29 -7.42
CA ASN A 538 14.04 -33.20 -7.70
C ASN A 538 12.63 -32.62 -7.42
N ASN A 539 12.39 -31.35 -7.78
CA ASN A 539 11.14 -30.62 -7.49
C ASN A 539 10.83 -30.36 -5.99
N THR A 540 11.74 -30.70 -5.07
CA THR A 540 11.63 -30.32 -3.65
C THR A 540 12.61 -29.20 -3.34
N LEU A 541 12.15 -28.17 -2.62
CA LEU A 541 12.96 -27.02 -2.26
C LEU A 541 13.67 -27.30 -0.93
N HIS A 542 14.98 -27.15 -0.90
CA HIS A 542 15.82 -27.33 0.28
C HIS A 542 16.37 -25.98 0.73
N THR A 543 16.30 -25.72 2.03
CA THR A 543 16.81 -24.51 2.68
C THR A 543 18.17 -24.83 3.31
N PHE A 544 19.21 -24.09 2.94
CA PHE A 544 20.54 -24.19 3.53
C PHE A 544 20.86 -22.92 4.27
N VAL A 545 21.18 -23.01 5.55
CA VAL A 545 21.63 -21.87 6.38
C VAL A 545 23.18 -21.82 6.38
N ASP A 546 23.82 -20.66 6.62
CA ASP A 546 25.26 -20.60 6.87
C ASP A 546 25.64 -21.51 8.07
N ASN A 547 26.60 -22.42 7.90
CA ASN A 547 26.95 -23.52 8.82
C ASN A 547 25.77 -24.43 9.24
N ASP A 548 24.82 -24.69 8.34
CA ASP A 548 23.82 -25.73 8.50
C ASP A 548 24.42 -27.14 8.60
N GLU A 549 24.53 -27.72 9.81
CA GLU A 549 25.11 -29.04 10.04
C GLU A 549 24.19 -30.22 9.64
N ARG A 550 22.98 -29.95 9.12
CA ARG A 550 21.99 -31.00 8.78
C ARG A 550 22.49 -31.99 7.71
N TYR A 551 23.53 -31.62 6.97
CA TYR A 551 24.06 -32.42 5.86
C TYR A 551 25.61 -32.47 5.86
N PRO A 552 26.24 -33.28 6.74
CA PRO A 552 27.69 -33.35 6.89
C PRO A 552 28.44 -33.74 5.60
N GLU A 553 27.80 -34.55 4.76
CA GLU A 553 28.32 -34.99 3.47
C GLU A 553 28.55 -33.83 2.48
N ILE A 554 27.73 -32.79 2.56
CA ILE A 554 27.87 -31.59 1.72
C ILE A 554 29.10 -30.79 2.15
N TYR A 555 29.41 -30.70 3.44
CA TYR A 555 30.61 -29.99 3.92
C TYR A 555 31.89 -30.64 3.47
N ASN A 556 31.93 -31.97 3.48
CA ASN A 556 33.09 -32.74 3.01
C ASN A 556 33.34 -32.57 1.51
N GLU A 557 32.29 -32.31 0.71
CA GLU A 557 32.41 -32.02 -0.72
C GLU A 557 32.67 -30.52 -0.98
N LEU A 558 32.14 -29.64 -0.13
CA LEU A 558 32.40 -28.20 -0.14
C LEU A 558 33.88 -27.90 0.07
N THR A 559 34.51 -28.56 1.05
CA THR A 559 35.95 -28.41 1.32
C THR A 559 36.82 -28.91 0.16
N LYS A 560 36.35 -29.87 -0.64
CA LYS A 560 37.05 -30.32 -1.86
C LYS A 560 36.88 -29.36 -3.04
N LEU A 561 35.71 -28.72 -3.17
CA LEU A 561 35.36 -27.82 -4.27
C LEU A 561 35.66 -26.34 -3.97
N GLU A 562 35.94 -25.99 -2.72
CA GLU A 562 36.28 -24.65 -2.25
C GLU A 562 37.36 -23.95 -3.09
N PRO A 563 38.47 -24.61 -3.48
CA PRO A 563 39.51 -23.99 -4.30
C PRO A 563 39.05 -23.65 -5.72
N GLU A 564 38.07 -24.37 -6.27
CA GLU A 564 37.50 -24.10 -7.59
C GLU A 564 36.38 -23.04 -7.54
N ILE A 565 35.59 -23.04 -6.47
CA ILE A 565 34.53 -22.07 -6.22
C ILE A 565 35.11 -20.68 -5.89
N ASP A 566 36.16 -20.60 -5.08
CA ASP A 566 36.83 -19.33 -4.72
C ASP A 566 37.57 -18.68 -5.89
N ARG A 567 37.99 -19.47 -6.90
CA ARG A 567 38.58 -18.94 -8.13
C ARG A 567 37.57 -18.24 -9.04
N THR A 568 36.27 -18.47 -8.84
CA THR A 568 35.24 -18.00 -9.78
C THR A 568 34.29 -16.96 -9.19
N GLN A 569 33.98 -16.97 -7.88
CA GLN A 569 33.09 -15.99 -7.26
C GLN A 569 33.36 -15.77 -5.75
N GLN A 570 33.26 -14.53 -5.29
CA GLN A 570 33.12 -14.21 -3.86
C GLN A 570 31.67 -14.52 -3.44
N CYS A 571 31.42 -15.75 -2.99
CA CYS A 571 30.10 -16.23 -2.56
C CYS A 571 30.01 -16.37 -1.03
N THR A 572 28.81 -16.19 -0.46
CA THR A 572 28.52 -16.52 0.95
C THR A 572 28.59 -18.04 1.17
N HIS A 573 28.92 -18.50 2.38
CA HIS A 573 29.14 -19.93 2.70
C HIS A 573 27.90 -20.79 2.35
N SER A 574 26.72 -20.27 2.62
CA SER A 574 25.41 -20.81 2.26
C SER A 574 25.26 -21.01 0.76
N LEU A 575 25.58 -20.00 -0.05
CA LEU A 575 25.57 -20.13 -1.51
C LEU A 575 26.51 -21.24 -1.98
N LYS A 576 27.69 -21.39 -1.33
CA LYS A 576 28.60 -22.50 -1.61
C LYS A 576 27.96 -23.86 -1.27
N LEU A 577 27.30 -23.99 -0.11
CA LEU A 577 26.58 -25.21 0.30
C LEU A 577 25.46 -25.58 -0.67
N ALA A 578 24.66 -24.60 -1.08
CA ALA A 578 23.62 -24.76 -2.08
C ALA A 578 24.15 -25.18 -3.46
N LEU A 579 25.27 -24.61 -3.89
CA LEU A 579 25.93 -24.98 -5.16
C LEU A 579 26.43 -26.43 -5.10
N VAL A 580 27.09 -26.81 -4.02
CA VAL A 580 27.59 -28.18 -3.80
C VAL A 580 26.43 -29.17 -3.71
N TYR A 581 25.34 -28.83 -3.03
CA TYR A 581 24.16 -29.68 -2.97
C TYR A 581 23.50 -29.89 -4.33
N ASN A 582 23.40 -28.86 -5.16
CA ASN A 582 22.92 -28.99 -6.54
C ASN A 582 23.84 -29.86 -7.41
N LEU A 583 25.17 -29.73 -7.24
CA LEU A 583 26.15 -30.55 -7.96
C LEU A 583 26.04 -32.02 -7.54
N LEU A 584 25.84 -32.28 -6.25
CA LEU A 584 25.60 -33.62 -5.71
C LEU A 584 24.25 -34.17 -6.18
N GLY A 585 23.16 -33.41 -6.11
CA GLY A 585 21.85 -33.81 -6.61
C GLY A 585 21.89 -34.20 -8.09
N ASN A 586 22.65 -33.48 -8.92
CA ASN A 586 22.87 -33.85 -10.32
C ASN A 586 23.75 -35.11 -10.49
N LYS A 587 24.78 -35.31 -9.66
CA LYS A 587 25.57 -36.57 -9.65
C LYS A 587 24.72 -37.77 -9.24
N TYR A 588 23.91 -37.66 -8.18
CA TYR A 588 23.01 -38.74 -7.74
C TYR A 588 21.85 -38.97 -8.71
N SER A 589 21.38 -37.95 -9.45
CA SER A 589 20.41 -38.15 -10.53
C SER A 589 20.98 -38.96 -11.71
N ARG A 590 22.29 -38.84 -11.98
CA ARG A 590 22.98 -39.69 -12.97
C ARG A 590 23.23 -41.11 -12.46
N VAL A 591 23.37 -41.30 -11.14
CA VAL A 591 23.49 -42.65 -10.55
C VAL A 591 22.14 -43.37 -10.54
N ASN A 592 21.01 -42.66 -10.36
CA ASN A 592 19.66 -43.23 -10.43
C ASN A 592 19.14 -43.48 -11.86
N GLN A 593 19.96 -43.30 -12.91
CA GLN A 593 19.66 -43.77 -14.27
C GLN A 593 20.51 -44.98 -14.70
N CYS A 594 21.31 -45.56 -13.79
CA CYS A 594 22.07 -46.78 -14.02
C CYS A 594 21.92 -47.84 -12.91
N VAL A 595 20.77 -47.89 -12.23
CA VAL A 595 20.35 -49.05 -11.42
C VAL A 595 18.97 -49.49 -11.87
#